data_AF-A0A357B2U9-F1
#
_entry.id   AF-A0A357B2U9-F1
#
_cell.length_a   1.000
_cell.length_b   1.000
_cell.length_c   1.000
_cell.angle_alpha   90.00
_cell.angle_beta   90.00
_cell.angle_gamma   90.00
#
_symmetry.space_group_name_H-M   'P 1'
#
loop_
_entity.id
_entity.type
_entity.pdbx_description
1 polymer ?
#
loop_
_entity_poly.entity_id
_entity_poly.type
_entity_poly.pdbx_seq_one_letter_code
_entity_poly.pdbx_strand_id
1 'polypeptide(L)'
;TLAYGRKALYPCYVFVLLEGLVYGFGFWFVNYLYVWAGLVLVTLLLRKSASYVLLTAAAAGYGLIFGALCAIPYFFIGGWGMGVSYWISGIPFDLLHCAGNAAMSALLLKPLTILLRRLDGRWQRG
;
A
#
# COMPACT_ATOMS: atom_id res chain seq x y z
N THR A 1 3.67 4.32 8.62
CA THR A 1 2.95 4.13 9.92
C THR A 1 3.87 4.06 11.14
N LEU A 2 5.12 3.58 11.04
CA LEU A 2 6.06 3.47 12.16
C LEU A 2 6.48 4.79 12.83
N ALA A 3 6.57 5.89 12.07
CA ALA A 3 6.92 7.22 12.59
C ALA A 3 5.68 8.04 12.98
N TYR A 4 4.67 8.08 12.11
CA TYR A 4 3.54 9.01 12.20
C TYR A 4 2.19 8.36 12.53
N GLY A 5 2.14 7.02 12.71
CA GLY A 5 0.89 6.31 13.01
C GLY A 5 -0.18 6.56 11.94
N ARG A 6 -1.39 6.94 12.38
CA ARG A 6 -2.56 7.18 11.52
C ARG A 6 -2.36 8.36 10.56
N LYS A 7 -1.47 9.31 10.90
CA LYS A 7 -1.13 10.44 10.02
C LYS A 7 -0.45 10.00 8.72
N ALA A 8 -0.05 8.72 8.60
CA ALA A 8 0.40 8.13 7.34
C ALA A 8 -0.66 8.16 6.23
N LEU A 9 -1.96 8.32 6.57
CA LEU A 9 -3.01 8.50 5.57
C LEU A 9 -2.88 9.81 4.79
N TYR A 10 -2.30 10.86 5.37
CA TYR A 10 -2.17 12.15 4.68
C TYR A 10 -1.31 12.05 3.43
N PRO A 11 -0.04 11.58 3.47
CA PRO A 11 0.74 11.43 2.24
C PRO A 11 0.12 10.41 1.28
N CYS A 12 -0.56 9.37 1.77
CA CYS A 12 -1.27 8.43 0.90
C CYS A 12 -2.38 9.12 0.08
N TYR A 13 -3.26 9.90 0.72
CA TYR A 13 -4.34 10.56 -0.02
C TYR A 13 -3.89 11.77 -0.81
N VAL A 14 -2.81 12.46 -0.39
CA VAL A 14 -2.14 13.43 -1.26
C VAL A 14 -1.65 12.74 -2.54
N PHE A 15 -1.00 11.58 -2.42
CA PHE A 15 -0.59 10.79 -3.58
C PHE A 15 -1.79 10.39 -4.45
N VAL A 16 -2.88 9.85 -3.88
CA VAL A 16 -4.08 9.48 -4.65
C VAL A 16 -4.68 10.67 -5.39
N LEU A 17 -4.79 11.83 -4.75
CA LEU A 17 -5.30 13.05 -5.38
C LEU A 17 -4.38 13.50 -6.52
N LEU A 18 -3.06 13.51 -6.32
CA LEU A 18 -2.10 13.87 -7.35
C LEU A 18 -2.20 12.94 -8.56
N GLU A 19 -2.29 11.64 -8.34
CA GLU A 19 -2.51 10.65 -9.40
C GLU A 19 -3.78 10.99 -10.21
N GLY A 20 -4.89 11.27 -9.54
CA GLY A 20 -6.15 11.65 -10.21
C GLY A 20 -6.06 12.98 -10.98
N LEU A 21 -5.29 13.95 -10.48
CA LEU A 21 -5.07 15.24 -11.16
C LEU A 21 -4.13 15.11 -12.37
N VAL A 22 -3.13 14.23 -12.30
CA VAL A 22 -2.12 14.05 -13.36
C VAL A 22 -2.60 13.12 -14.46
N TYR A 23 -3.23 11.99 -14.10
CA TYR A 23 -3.63 10.93 -15.04
C TYR A 23 -5.15 10.90 -15.31
N GLY A 24 -5.91 11.79 -14.67
CA GLY A 24 -7.37 11.89 -14.79
C GLY A 24 -8.12 10.93 -13.86
N PHE A 25 -9.39 11.24 -13.59
CA PHE A 25 -10.24 10.40 -12.74
C PHE A 25 -10.87 9.27 -13.55
N GLY A 26 -10.63 8.02 -13.14
CA GLY A 26 -11.23 6.83 -13.73
C GLY A 26 -11.57 5.77 -12.67
N PHE A 27 -12.03 4.59 -13.09
CA PHE A 27 -12.36 3.50 -12.15
C PHE A 27 -11.20 3.08 -11.25
N TRP A 28 -9.97 3.16 -11.75
CA TRP A 28 -8.76 2.90 -10.97
C TRP A 28 -8.59 3.87 -9.78
N PHE A 29 -9.12 5.09 -9.88
CA PHE A 29 -9.06 6.07 -8.78
C PHE A 29 -9.85 5.57 -7.57
N VAL A 30 -11.01 4.93 -7.81
CA VAL A 30 -11.84 4.32 -6.75
C VAL A 30 -11.08 3.20 -6.06
N ASN A 31 -10.34 2.37 -6.82
CA ASN A 31 -9.47 1.33 -6.25
C ASN A 31 -8.48 1.94 -5.26
N TYR A 32 -7.82 3.03 -5.65
CA TYR A 32 -6.78 3.65 -4.85
C TYR A 32 -7.31 4.19 -3.51
N LEU A 33 -8.56 4.67 -3.45
CA LEU A 33 -9.14 5.17 -2.21
C LEU A 33 -9.12 4.13 -1.08
N TYR A 34 -9.51 2.88 -1.36
CA TYR A 34 -9.58 1.85 -0.32
C TYR A 34 -8.34 0.97 -0.23
N VAL A 35 -7.61 0.76 -1.34
CA VAL A 35 -6.38 -0.03 -1.35
C VAL A 35 -5.32 0.63 -0.46
N TRP A 36 -5.04 1.92 -0.65
CA TRP A 36 -4.05 2.61 0.18
C TRP A 36 -4.48 2.70 1.66
N ALA A 37 -5.77 2.89 1.92
CA ALA A 37 -6.33 2.86 3.27
C ALA A 37 -6.14 1.49 3.93
N GLY A 38 -6.39 0.40 3.19
CA GLY A 38 -6.21 -0.97 3.63
C GLY A 38 -4.75 -1.28 3.99
N LEU A 39 -3.80 -0.88 3.15
CA LEU A 39 -2.37 -1.03 3.45
C LEU A 39 -1.96 -0.28 4.73
N VAL A 40 -2.43 0.96 4.89
CA VAL A 40 -2.18 1.72 6.11
C VAL A 40 -2.79 1.04 7.32
N LEU A 41 -4.01 0.50 7.22
CA LEU A 41 -4.65 -0.25 8.30
C LEU A 41 -3.84 -1.49 8.68
N VAL A 42 -3.44 -2.32 7.71
CA VAL A 42 -2.62 -3.52 7.94
C VAL A 42 -1.33 -3.15 8.68
N THR A 43 -0.59 -2.17 8.19
CA THR A 43 0.67 -1.75 8.82
C THR A 43 0.46 -1.07 10.17
N LEU A 44 -0.69 -0.43 10.42
CA LEU A 44 -1.05 0.13 11.73
C LEU A 44 -1.33 -0.94 12.77
N LEU A 45 -1.97 -2.04 12.39
CA LEU A 45 -2.26 -3.17 13.28
C LEU A 45 -0.96 -3.88 13.67
N LEU A 46 -0.06 -4.07 12.71
CA LEU A 46 1.20 -4.76 12.93
C LEU A 46 2.22 -3.92 13.70
N ARG A 47 2.14 -2.58 13.68
CA ARG A 47 3.19 -1.67 14.18
C ARG A 47 3.66 -1.90 15.63
N LYS A 48 2.79 -2.42 16.51
CA LYS A 48 3.10 -2.60 17.95
C LYS A 48 4.00 -3.81 18.20
N SER A 49 3.92 -4.82 17.34
CA SER A 49 4.67 -6.08 17.44
C SER A 49 5.61 -6.25 16.24
N ALA A 50 5.79 -5.20 15.43
CA ALA A 50 6.42 -5.27 14.13
C ALA A 50 7.94 -5.29 14.22
N SER A 51 8.53 -6.42 13.84
CA SER A 51 9.87 -6.43 13.26
C SER A 51 9.83 -5.83 11.85
N TYR A 52 10.95 -5.29 11.37
CA TYR A 52 11.05 -4.84 9.97
C TYR A 52 10.75 -5.98 8.99
N VAL A 53 11.11 -7.22 9.34
CA VAL A 53 10.81 -8.43 8.55
C VAL A 53 9.31 -8.65 8.41
N LEU A 54 8.55 -8.55 9.51
CA LEU A 54 7.09 -8.73 9.49
C LEU A 54 6.41 -7.67 8.61
N LEU A 55 6.86 -6.43 8.67
CA LEU A 55 6.30 -5.35 7.84
C LEU A 55 6.69 -5.49 6.37
N THR A 56 7.90 -5.94 6.07
CA THR A 56 8.31 -6.28 4.70
C THR A 56 7.46 -7.42 4.15
N ALA A 57 7.23 -8.48 4.92
CA ALA A 57 6.37 -9.59 4.52
C ALA A 57 4.92 -9.12 4.31
N ALA A 58 4.40 -8.25 5.19
CA ALA A 58 3.07 -7.67 5.02
C ALA A 58 2.97 -6.81 3.75
N ALA A 59 3.99 -6.00 3.43
CA ALA A 59 4.03 -5.22 2.20
C ALA A 59 4.10 -6.10 0.94
N ALA A 60 4.90 -7.16 0.97
CA ALA A 60 5.01 -8.13 -0.11
C ALA A 60 3.68 -8.88 -0.34
N GLY A 61 3.07 -9.39 0.74
CA GLY A 61 1.76 -10.04 0.69
C GLY A 61 0.66 -9.09 0.20
N TYR A 62 0.73 -7.82 0.56
CA TYR A 62 -0.18 -6.80 0.04
C TYR A 62 -0.03 -6.61 -1.48
N GLY A 63 1.20 -6.66 -1.99
CA GLY A 63 1.47 -6.64 -3.42
C GLY A 63 0.89 -7.86 -4.16
N LEU A 64 0.96 -9.03 -3.54
CA LEU A 64 0.42 -10.27 -4.11
C LEU A 64 -1.12 -10.26 -4.23
N ILE A 65 -1.82 -9.57 -3.33
CA ILE A 65 -3.29 -9.45 -3.36
C ILE A 65 -3.78 -8.16 -4.02
N PHE A 66 -2.88 -7.34 -4.57
CA PHE A 66 -3.22 -6.01 -5.10
C PHE A 66 -4.20 -6.10 -6.27
N GLY A 67 -3.96 -6.99 -7.23
CA GLY A 67 -4.82 -7.26 -8.37
C GLY A 67 -6.18 -7.80 -7.94
N ALA A 68 -6.22 -8.68 -6.93
CA ALA A 68 -7.48 -9.17 -6.35
C ALA A 68 -8.31 -8.03 -5.74
N LEU A 69 -7.65 -7.10 -5.01
CA LEU A 69 -8.33 -5.92 -4.47
C LEU A 69 -8.81 -4.98 -5.57
N CYS A 70 -8.01 -4.76 -6.61
CA CYS A 70 -8.40 -3.96 -7.76
C CYS A 70 -9.52 -4.58 -8.59
N ALA A 71 -9.69 -5.91 -8.55
CA ALA A 71 -10.74 -6.60 -9.27
C ALA A 71 -12.15 -6.36 -8.68
N ILE A 72 -12.25 -5.96 -7.41
CA ILE A 72 -13.52 -5.82 -6.68
C ILE A 72 -14.56 -5.00 -7.46
N PRO A 73 -14.29 -3.77 -7.93
CA PRO A 73 -15.30 -3.00 -8.66
C PRO A 73 -15.70 -3.63 -9.99
N TYR A 74 -14.80 -4.37 -10.65
CA TYR A 74 -15.08 -5.02 -11.92
C TYR A 74 -16.09 -6.16 -11.78
N PHE A 75 -16.19 -6.80 -10.60
CA PHE A 75 -17.27 -7.76 -10.31
C PHE A 75 -18.66 -7.10 -10.32
N PHE A 76 -18.76 -5.83 -9.90
CA PHE A 76 -20.04 -5.11 -9.86
C PHE A 76 -20.40 -4.47 -11.21
N ILE A 77 -19.41 -4.13 -12.03
CA ILE A 77 -19.62 -3.46 -13.32
C ILE A 77 -19.86 -4.49 -14.44
N GLY A 78 -18.99 -5.50 -14.54
CA GLY A 78 -19.00 -6.46 -15.65
C GLY A 78 -19.32 -7.89 -15.23
N GLY A 79 -19.74 -8.10 -13.99
CA GLY A 79 -20.04 -9.41 -13.44
C GLY A 79 -18.82 -10.29 -13.19
N TRP A 80 -19.08 -11.56 -12.88
CA TRP A 80 -18.06 -12.55 -12.53
C TRP A 80 -17.02 -12.77 -13.63
N GLY A 81 -17.44 -12.79 -14.90
CA GLY A 81 -16.53 -12.98 -16.02
C GLY A 81 -15.46 -11.89 -16.08
N MET A 82 -15.87 -10.61 -16.02
CA MET A 82 -14.93 -9.49 -16.06
C MET A 82 -14.01 -9.46 -14.84
N GLY A 83 -14.56 -9.64 -13.63
CA GLY A 83 -13.76 -9.61 -12.40
C GLY A 83 -12.70 -10.72 -12.33
N VAL A 84 -13.09 -11.96 -12.66
CA VAL A 84 -12.16 -13.10 -12.67
C VAL A 84 -11.12 -12.98 -13.78
N SER A 85 -11.52 -12.61 -14.99
CA SER A 85 -10.58 -12.41 -16.10
C SER A 85 -9.57 -11.30 -15.79
N TYR A 86 -10.03 -10.17 -15.23
CA TYR A 86 -9.15 -9.09 -14.81
C TYR A 86 -8.12 -9.59 -13.77
N TRP A 87 -8.59 -10.29 -12.73
CA TRP A 87 -7.70 -10.80 -11.68
C TRP A 87 -6.66 -11.80 -12.23
N ILE A 88 -7.09 -12.78 -13.03
CA ILE A 88 -6.17 -13.78 -13.61
C ILE A 88 -5.12 -13.10 -14.50
N SER A 89 -5.54 -12.14 -15.33
CA SER A 89 -4.62 -11.37 -16.18
C SER A 89 -3.64 -10.52 -15.38
N GLY A 90 -4.00 -10.18 -14.13
CA GLY A 90 -3.20 -9.40 -13.20
C GLY A 90 -2.14 -10.18 -12.44
N ILE A 91 -2.18 -11.52 -12.43
CA ILE A 91 -1.25 -12.36 -11.64
C ILE A 91 0.24 -12.04 -11.90
N PRO A 92 0.71 -11.84 -13.15
CA PRO A 92 2.09 -11.45 -13.39
C PRO A 92 2.46 -10.12 -12.73
N PHE A 93 1.53 -9.15 -12.74
CA PHE A 93 1.71 -7.88 -12.06
C PHE A 93 1.67 -8.04 -10.54
N ASP A 94 0.83 -8.91 -9.98
CA ASP A 94 0.80 -9.19 -8.53
C ASP A 94 2.13 -9.77 -8.04
N LEU A 95 2.76 -10.64 -8.83
CA LEU A 95 4.11 -11.15 -8.54
C LEU A 95 5.16 -10.04 -8.57
N LEU A 96 5.08 -9.13 -9.56
CA LEU A 96 5.98 -7.97 -9.63
C LEU A 96 5.77 -7.01 -8.46
N HIS A 97 4.52 -6.74 -8.05
CA HIS A 97 4.23 -5.92 -6.87
C HIS A 97 4.72 -6.59 -5.59
N CYS A 98 4.55 -7.90 -5.45
CA CYS A 98 5.09 -8.66 -4.32
C CYS A 98 6.61 -8.50 -4.21
N ALA A 99 7.34 -8.77 -5.30
CA ALA A 99 8.79 -8.68 -5.35
C ALA A 99 9.28 -7.23 -5.14
N GLY A 100 8.65 -6.27 -5.82
CA GLY A 100 8.97 -4.84 -5.71
C GLY A 100 8.75 -4.31 -4.28
N ASN A 101 7.62 -4.65 -3.67
CA ASN A 101 7.32 -4.26 -2.28
C ASN A 101 8.28 -4.91 -1.29
N ALA A 102 8.64 -6.18 -1.50
CA ALA A 102 9.62 -6.89 -0.68
C ALA A 102 10.99 -6.20 -0.75
N ALA A 103 11.47 -5.92 -1.97
CA ALA A 103 12.74 -5.26 -2.20
C ALA A 103 12.76 -3.85 -1.61
N MET A 104 11.77 -3.01 -1.94
CA MET A 104 11.68 -1.63 -1.45
C MET A 104 11.56 -1.58 0.07
N SER A 105 10.75 -2.45 0.67
CA SER A 105 10.59 -2.46 2.13
C SER A 105 11.85 -2.98 2.83
N ALA A 106 12.50 -4.03 2.32
CA ALA A 106 13.75 -4.52 2.89
C ALA A 106 14.86 -3.45 2.86
N LEU A 107 14.96 -2.70 1.76
CA LEU A 107 15.98 -1.66 1.58
C LEU A 107 15.67 -0.38 2.35
N LEU A 108 14.42 0.10 2.29
CA LEU A 108 14.08 1.47 2.69
C LEU A 108 13.35 1.58 4.02
N LEU A 109 12.68 0.52 4.50
CA LEU A 109 11.79 0.63 5.67
C LEU A 109 12.56 1.07 6.93
N LYS A 110 13.73 0.46 7.19
CA LYS A 110 14.58 0.82 8.33
C LYS A 110 15.20 2.22 8.18
N PRO A 111 15.93 2.56 7.11
CA PRO A 111 16.56 3.88 7.00
C PRO A 111 15.53 5.03 6.99
N LEU A 112 14.40 4.88 6.29
CA LEU A 112 13.36 5.89 6.29
C LEU A 112 12.71 6.05 7.66
N THR A 113 12.46 4.97 8.39
CA THR A 113 11.88 5.06 9.74
C THR A 113 12.81 5.84 10.68
N ILE A 114 14.11 5.60 10.62
CA ILE A 114 15.11 6.32 11.42
C ILE A 114 15.15 7.80 11.02
N LEU A 115 15.24 8.08 9.71
CA LEU A 115 15.30 9.44 9.19
C LEU A 115 14.06 10.26 9.60
N LEU A 116 12.86 9.72 9.37
CA LEU A 116 11.61 10.41 9.70
C LEU A 116 11.49 10.68 11.20
N ARG A 117 11.93 9.76 12.07
CA ARG A 117 11.93 9.98 13.53
C ARG A 117 12.93 11.06 13.96
N ARG A 118 14.06 11.19 13.27
CA ARG A 118 15.05 12.26 13.51
C ARG A 118 14.50 13.62 13.10
N LEU A 119 13.90 13.71 11.91
CA LEU A 119 13.34 14.97 11.38
C LEU A 119 12.14 15.47 12.21
N ASP A 120 11.36 14.56 12.80
CA ASP A 120 10.22 14.90 13.65
C ASP A 120 10.64 15.34 15.09
N GLY A 121 11.95 15.44 15.37
CA GLY A 121 12.50 15.94 16.65
C GLY A 121 12.23 15.05 17.88
N ARG A 122 11.51 13.93 17.72
CA ARG A 122 11.14 13.01 18.82
C ARG A 122 12.29 12.14 19.32
N TRP A 123 13.46 12.18 18.67
CA TRP A 123 14.67 11.49 19.11
C TRP A 123 15.42 12.20 20.26
N GLN A 124 15.17 13.50 20.51
CA GLN A 124 15.89 14.26 21.55
C GLN A 124 15.23 14.23 22.94
N ARG A 125 14.16 13.45 23.14
CA ARG A 125 13.39 13.42 24.40
C ARG A 125 13.28 12.01 25.04
N GLY A 126 14.24 11.14 24.76
CA GLY A 126 14.35 9.80 25.34
C GLY A 126 15.71 9.61 25.98
#